data_AF-A0A8C7Y839-F1
#
_entry.id   AF-A0A8C7Y839-F1
#
_cell.length_a   1.000
_cell.length_b   1.000
_cell.length_c   1.000
_cell.angle_alpha   90.00
_cell.angle_beta   90.00
_cell.angle_gamma   90.00
#
_symmetry.space_group_name_H-M   'P 1'
#
loop_
_entity.id
_entity.type
_entity.pdbx_description
1 polymer ?
#
loop_
_entity_poly.entity_id
_entity_poly.type
_entity_poly.pdbx_seq_one_letter_code
_entity_poly.pdbx_strand_id
1 'polypeptide(L)'
;MEEWKTLMYDKILKMNCPVTWTQEADTAFGNIKQVLVSSTALALPDYSKPFLQMVDCKGNLLTSVLVQQHGDKMKPVAYFSSKLNGVACALPHCVRTPIAASMAVEVSATIVLFHPLTLKK
;
A
#
# COMPACT_ATOMS: atom_id res chain seq x y z
N MET A 1 20.14 2.61 -14.57
CA MET A 1 19.45 1.98 -13.42
C MET A 1 17.94 2.30 -13.44
N GLU A 2 17.35 2.56 -14.62
CA GLU A 2 15.96 3.05 -14.80
C GLU A 2 15.02 2.06 -15.51
N GLU A 3 15.55 0.98 -16.11
CA GLU A 3 14.76 0.14 -17.03
C GLU A 3 13.68 -0.69 -16.31
N TRP A 4 13.96 -1.22 -15.11
CA TRP A 4 13.01 -2.05 -14.37
C TRP A 4 11.84 -1.25 -13.78
N LYS A 5 12.05 0.02 -13.41
CA LYS A 5 10.97 0.92 -12.98
C LYS A 5 9.98 1.15 -14.12
N THR A 6 10.48 1.27 -15.35
CA THR A 6 9.65 1.47 -16.53
C THR A 6 8.84 0.20 -16.87
N LEU A 7 9.46 -0.98 -16.76
CA LEU A 7 8.80 -2.28 -16.98
C LEU A 7 7.71 -2.59 -15.95
N MET A 8 7.94 -2.34 -14.66
CA MET A 8 6.95 -2.62 -13.62
C MET A 8 5.86 -1.56 -13.53
N TYR A 9 6.17 -0.29 -13.81
CA TYR A 9 5.23 0.80 -13.54
C TYR A 9 4.51 1.34 -14.77
N ASP A 10 5.07 1.30 -15.98
CA ASP A 10 4.48 1.99 -17.16
C ASP A 10 3.99 1.05 -18.26
N LYS A 11 4.37 -0.24 -18.24
CA LYS A 11 3.92 -1.22 -19.24
C LYS A 11 2.77 -2.07 -18.68
N ILE A 12 1.57 -1.94 -19.25
CA ILE A 12 0.46 -2.84 -18.97
C ILE A 12 0.82 -4.22 -19.52
N LEU A 13 1.18 -5.16 -18.65
CA LEU A 13 1.39 -6.54 -19.02
C LEU A 13 0.03 -7.17 -19.36
N LYS A 14 -0.18 -7.46 -20.65
CA LYS A 14 -1.33 -8.28 -21.07
C LYS A 14 -1.14 -9.71 -20.56
N MET A 15 -2.24 -10.40 -20.29
CA MET A 15 -2.23 -11.76 -19.70
C MET A 15 -1.38 -12.78 -20.47
N ASN A 16 -1.19 -12.58 -21.78
CA ASN A 16 -0.39 -13.44 -22.66
C ASN A 16 1.01 -12.88 -22.97
N CYS A 17 1.49 -11.86 -22.26
CA CYS A 17 2.84 -11.32 -22.48
C CYS A 17 3.87 -12.25 -21.82
N PRO A 18 4.86 -12.77 -22.56
CA PRO A 18 5.95 -13.53 -21.95
C PRO A 18 6.72 -12.61 -21.00
N VAL A 19 6.85 -13.02 -19.74
CA VAL A 19 7.64 -12.32 -18.73
C VAL A 19 9.04 -12.93 -18.75
N THR A 20 10.04 -12.12 -19.09
CA THR A 20 11.45 -12.54 -19.01
C THR A 20 11.86 -12.61 -17.55
N TRP A 21 12.04 -13.82 -17.02
CA TRP A 21 12.54 -14.02 -15.66
C TRP A 21 14.03 -13.74 -15.61
N THR A 22 14.43 -12.64 -14.97
CA THR A 22 15.83 -12.26 -14.78
C THR A 22 16.31 -12.64 -13.38
N GLN A 23 17.63 -12.64 -13.16
CA GLN A 23 18.20 -12.88 -11.83
C GLN A 23 17.76 -11.81 -10.80
N GLU A 24 17.55 -10.57 -11.25
CA GLU A 24 16.99 -9.50 -10.43
C GLU A 24 15.54 -9.82 -10.02
N ALA A 25 14.72 -10.31 -10.96
CA ALA A 25 13.34 -10.72 -10.67
C ALA A 25 13.30 -11.88 -9.65
N ASP A 26 14.21 -12.84 -9.78
CA ASP A 26 14.33 -13.96 -8.84
C ASP A 26 14.69 -13.47 -7.42
N THR A 27 15.65 -12.55 -7.33
CA THR A 27 16.08 -11.95 -6.05
C THR A 27 14.94 -11.14 -5.42
N ALA A 28 14.26 -10.31 -6.21
CA ALA A 28 13.13 -9.50 -5.73
C ALA A 28 11.97 -10.40 -5.26
N PHE A 29 11.68 -11.48 -5.99
CA PHE A 29 10.65 -12.44 -5.62
C PHE A 29 11.00 -13.20 -4.33
N GLY A 30 12.25 -13.62 -4.19
CA GLY A 30 12.77 -14.22 -2.95
C GLY A 30 12.63 -13.30 -1.74
N ASN A 31 12.99 -12.02 -1.90
CA ASN A 31 12.85 -11.01 -0.85
C ASN A 31 11.39 -10.82 -0.44
N ILE A 32 10.47 -10.71 -1.42
CA ILE A 32 9.04 -10.57 -1.15
C ILE A 32 8.51 -11.78 -0.38
N LYS A 33 8.90 -13.00 -0.77
CA LYS A 33 8.53 -14.23 -0.03
C LYS A 33 8.99 -14.18 1.42
N GLN A 34 10.26 -13.80 1.67
CA GLN A 34 10.79 -13.71 3.03
C GLN A 34 10.06 -12.65 3.86
N VAL A 35 9.81 -11.48 3.29
CA VAL A 35 9.05 -10.41 3.96
C VAL A 35 7.62 -10.85 4.28
N LEU A 36 6.95 -11.54 3.36
CA LEU A 36 5.59 -12.05 3.59
C LEU A 36 5.54 -13.12 4.69
N VAL A 37 6.54 -14.01 4.75
CA VAL A 37 6.62 -15.06 5.79
C VAL A 37 7.01 -14.48 7.16
N SER A 38 7.84 -13.45 7.18
CA SER A 38 8.29 -12.79 8.42
C SER A 38 7.31 -11.73 8.95
N SER A 39 6.37 -11.26 8.11
CA SER A 39 5.40 -10.24 8.50
C SER A 39 4.56 -10.69 9.70
N THR A 40 4.33 -9.76 10.62
CA THR A 40 3.46 -9.97 11.78
C THR A 40 2.04 -10.32 11.32
N ALA A 41 1.41 -11.29 11.99
CA ALA A 41 0.03 -11.66 11.73
C ALA A 41 -0.90 -10.43 11.81
N LEU A 42 -1.74 -10.27 10.79
CA LEU A 42 -2.77 -9.24 10.76
C LEU A 42 -3.80 -9.51 11.86
N ALA A 43 -4.21 -8.46 12.55
CA ALA A 43 -5.32 -8.53 13.49
C ALA A 43 -6.65 -8.49 12.73
N LEU A 44 -7.64 -9.22 13.25
CA LEU A 44 -9.01 -9.08 12.79
C LEU A 44 -9.56 -7.71 13.21
N PRO A 45 -10.37 -7.06 12.35
CA PRO A 45 -10.96 -5.77 12.67
C PRO A 45 -11.91 -5.90 13.86
N ASP A 46 -11.68 -5.05 14.87
CA ASP A 46 -12.52 -4.90 16.05
C ASP A 46 -13.31 -3.60 15.95
N TYR A 47 -14.57 -3.70 15.55
CA TYR A 47 -15.44 -2.53 15.32
C TYR A 47 -15.83 -1.78 16.59
N SER A 48 -15.56 -2.34 17.79
CA SER A 48 -15.74 -1.62 19.05
C SER A 48 -14.67 -0.55 19.28
N LYS A 49 -13.59 -0.57 18.49
CA LYS A 49 -12.44 0.33 18.65
C LYS A 49 -12.28 1.25 17.45
N PRO A 50 -11.73 2.46 17.65
CA PRO A 50 -11.44 3.36 16.54
C PRO A 50 -10.33 2.77 15.65
N PHE A 51 -10.47 3.02 14.36
CA PHE A 51 -9.45 2.71 13.38
C PHE A 51 -8.47 3.87 13.27
N LEU A 52 -7.19 3.54 13.14
CA LEU A 52 -6.14 4.50 12.84
C LEU A 52 -5.51 4.13 11.51
N GLN A 53 -5.46 5.05 10.57
CA GLN A 53 -4.87 4.82 9.27
C GLN A 53 -3.69 5.76 9.05
N MET A 54 -2.52 5.15 8.86
CA MET A 54 -1.30 5.86 8.50
C MET A 54 -1.15 5.84 6.98
N VAL A 55 -0.83 6.98 6.39
CA VAL A 55 -0.67 7.11 4.94
C VAL A 55 0.62 7.83 4.63
N ASP A 56 1.43 7.23 3.75
CA ASP A 56 2.61 7.84 3.18
C ASP A 56 2.58 7.73 1.65
N CYS A 57 3.33 8.61 0.99
CA CYS A 57 3.51 8.61 -0.44
C CYS A 57 5.01 8.71 -0.76
N LYS A 58 5.60 7.59 -1.18
CA LYS A 58 6.99 7.53 -1.62
C LYS A 58 7.06 7.53 -3.14
N GLY A 59 7.57 8.63 -3.70
CA GLY A 59 7.60 8.83 -5.15
C GLY A 59 6.19 8.93 -5.74
N ASN A 60 5.80 7.90 -6.50
CA ASN A 60 4.49 7.79 -7.18
C ASN A 60 3.62 6.66 -6.61
N LEU A 61 4.03 6.07 -5.48
CA LEU A 61 3.34 4.98 -4.83
C LEU A 61 2.72 5.46 -3.51
N LEU A 62 1.43 5.17 -3.37
CA LEU A 62 0.71 5.19 -2.10
C LEU A 62 1.17 3.99 -1.27
N THR A 63 1.43 4.23 0.01
CA THR A 63 1.54 3.19 1.04
C THR A 63 0.68 3.59 2.23
N SER A 64 -0.19 2.70 2.69
CA SER A 64 -1.03 2.95 3.85
C SER A 64 -1.13 1.71 4.73
N VAL A 65 -1.21 1.93 6.03
CA VAL A 65 -1.42 0.87 7.03
C VAL A 65 -2.61 1.23 7.88
N LEU A 66 -3.59 0.35 7.92
CA LEU A 66 -4.71 0.40 8.85
C LEU A 66 -4.31 -0.36 10.12
N VAL A 67 -4.36 0.32 11.26
CA VAL A 67 -4.01 -0.24 12.56
C VAL A 67 -5.13 -0.03 13.58
N GLN A 68 -5.18 -0.91 14.57
CA GLN A 68 -6.06 -0.79 15.73
C GLN A 68 -5.28 -1.10 17.00
N GLN A 69 -5.76 -0.58 18.12
CA GLN A 69 -5.18 -0.88 19.42
C GLN A 69 -5.69 -2.25 19.93
N HIS A 70 -4.76 -3.17 20.16
CA HIS A 70 -5.05 -4.47 20.78
C HIS A 70 -4.20 -4.63 22.03
N GLY A 71 -4.81 -4.40 23.20
CA GLY A 71 -4.09 -4.26 24.46
C GLY A 71 -3.21 -3.02 24.45
N ASP A 72 -1.94 -3.18 24.80
CA ASP A 72 -0.97 -2.06 24.88
C ASP A 72 -0.23 -1.79 23.57
N LYS A 73 -0.59 -2.49 22.47
CA LYS A 73 0.12 -2.38 21.18
C LYS A 73 -0.83 -2.05 20.04
N MET A 74 -0.36 -1.23 19.11
CA MET A 74 -0.99 -1.06 17.80
C MET A 74 -0.69 -2.29 16.95
N LYS A 75 -1.73 -2.95 16.43
CA LYS A 75 -1.60 -4.06 15.50
C LYS A 75 -2.13 -3.66 14.12
N PRO A 76 -1.45 -4.06 13.04
CA PRO A 76 -1.94 -3.86 11.69
C PRO A 76 -3.15 -4.77 11.41
N VAL A 77 -4.20 -4.17 10.87
CA VAL A 77 -5.40 -4.87 10.37
C VAL A 77 -5.26 -5.10 8.87
N ALA A 78 -4.75 -4.10 8.13
CA ALA A 78 -4.54 -4.20 6.70
C ALA A 78 -3.39 -3.31 6.21
N TYR A 79 -2.73 -3.74 5.14
CA TYR A 79 -1.75 -2.95 4.39
C TYR A 79 -2.29 -2.65 3.01
N PHE A 80 -2.12 -1.41 2.55
CA PHE A 80 -2.50 -0.97 1.23
C PHE A 80 -1.29 -0.37 0.52
N SER A 81 -1.10 -0.74 -0.73
CA SER A 81 -0.12 -0.09 -1.60
C SER A 81 -0.68 -0.01 -3.01
N SER A 82 -0.61 1.16 -3.64
CA SER A 82 -1.13 1.36 -4.99
C SER A 82 -0.35 2.45 -5.72
N LYS A 83 -0.32 2.40 -7.05
CA LYS A 83 0.25 3.49 -7.86
C LYS A 83 -0.75 4.63 -7.92
N LEU A 84 -0.26 5.86 -7.74
CA LEU A 84 -1.08 7.04 -7.99
C LEU A 84 -1.42 7.13 -9.49
N ASN A 85 -2.56 7.71 -9.81
CA ASN A 85 -2.95 7.92 -11.21
C ASN A 85 -1.93 8.86 -11.93
N GLY A 86 -1.91 8.82 -13.26
CA GLY A 86 -0.94 9.59 -14.05
C GLY A 86 -0.98 11.10 -13.78
N VAL A 87 -2.18 11.64 -13.51
CA VAL A 87 -2.37 13.06 -13.16
C VAL A 87 -1.73 13.38 -11.82
N ALA A 88 -1.97 12.59 -10.78
CA ALA A 88 -1.41 12.80 -9.44
C ALA A 88 0.11 12.66 -9.44
N CYS A 89 0.67 11.76 -10.27
CA CYS A 89 2.12 11.62 -10.42
C CYS A 89 2.80 12.91 -10.93
N ALA A 90 2.11 13.69 -11.77
CA ALA A 90 2.63 14.95 -12.30
C ALA A 90 2.58 16.12 -11.30
N LEU A 91 1.84 15.97 -10.19
CA LEU A 91 1.68 17.02 -9.19
C LEU A 91 2.86 17.05 -8.19
N PRO A 92 3.08 18.15 -7.44
CA PRO A 92 4.05 18.20 -6.36
C PRO A 92 3.73 17.23 -5.21
N HIS A 93 4.74 16.83 -4.43
CA HIS A 93 4.58 15.89 -3.31
C HIS A 93 3.53 16.35 -2.28
N CYS A 94 3.50 17.66 -1.97
CA CYS A 94 2.54 18.25 -1.04
C CYS A 94 1.08 18.06 -1.49
N VAL A 95 0.82 17.95 -2.80
CA VAL A 95 -0.51 17.69 -3.38
C VAL A 95 -0.75 16.19 -3.54
N ARG A 96 0.29 15.40 -3.77
CA ARG A 96 0.18 13.93 -3.80
C ARG A 96 -0.24 13.35 -2.46
N THR A 97 0.27 13.87 -1.34
CA THR A 97 -0.08 13.34 -0.02
C THR A 97 -1.59 13.36 0.29
N PRO A 98 -2.34 14.46 0.10
CA PRO A 98 -3.78 14.45 0.34
C PRO A 98 -4.56 13.58 -0.67
N ILE A 99 -4.12 13.51 -1.94
CA ILE A 99 -4.71 12.59 -2.93
C ILE A 99 -4.53 11.14 -2.47
N ALA A 100 -3.31 10.79 -2.06
CA ALA A 100 -2.97 9.50 -1.49
C ALA A 100 -3.85 9.19 -0.26
N ALA A 101 -4.03 10.15 0.64
CA ALA A 101 -4.89 9.99 1.82
C ALA A 101 -6.35 9.71 1.44
N SER A 102 -6.91 10.45 0.47
CA SER A 102 -8.27 10.21 -0.03
C SER A 102 -8.43 8.79 -0.59
N MET A 103 -7.52 8.38 -1.46
CA MET A 103 -7.53 7.03 -2.04
C MET A 103 -7.42 5.95 -0.96
N ALA A 104 -6.61 6.19 0.07
CA ALA A 104 -6.44 5.24 1.16
C ALA A 104 -7.73 5.04 1.97
N VAL A 105 -8.50 6.11 2.19
CA VAL A 105 -9.81 6.04 2.88
C VAL A 105 -10.84 5.29 2.04
N GLU A 106 -10.88 5.55 0.73
CA GLU A 106 -11.81 4.87 -0.18
C GLU A 106 -11.57 3.35 -0.20
N VAL A 107 -10.30 2.92 -0.25
CA VAL A 107 -9.95 1.49 -0.24
C VAL A 107 -10.24 0.86 1.12
N SER A 108 -9.96 1.56 2.23
CA SER A 108 -10.18 1.04 3.58
C SER A 108 -11.67 1.04 4.00
N ALA A 109 -12.54 1.77 3.29
CA ALA A 109 -13.97 1.88 3.60
C ALA A 109 -14.69 0.53 3.70
N THR A 110 -14.29 -0.44 2.86
CA THR A 110 -14.85 -1.80 2.88
C THR A 110 -14.54 -2.58 4.16
N ILE A 111 -13.44 -2.23 4.84
CA ILE A 111 -13.02 -2.86 6.09
C ILE A 111 -13.51 -2.06 7.31
N VAL A 112 -13.53 -0.73 7.22
CA VAL A 112 -13.90 0.16 8.33
C VAL A 112 -15.42 0.22 8.55
N LEU A 113 -16.23 0.00 7.50
CA LEU A 113 -17.71 -0.06 7.59
C LEU A 113 -18.34 1.13 8.35
N PHE A 114 -17.97 2.36 7.98
CA PHE A 114 -18.49 3.61 8.58
C PHE A 114 -18.17 3.84 10.07
N HIS A 115 -17.25 3.06 10.65
CA HIS A 115 -16.77 3.26 12.02
C HIS A 115 -15.76 4.44 12.10
N PRO A 116 -15.51 4.99 13.30
CA PRO A 116 -14.58 6.09 13.46
C PRO A 116 -13.17 5.75 12.95
N LEU A 117 -12.71 6.54 11.98
CA LEU A 117 -11.39 6.43 11.35
C LEU A 117 -10.62 7.73 11.57
N THR A 118 -9.42 7.62 12.15
CA THR A 118 -8.49 8.73 12.27
C THR A 118 -7.37 8.56 11.26
N LEU A 119 -7.12 9.57 10.44
CA LEU A 119 -5.95 9.62 9.56
C LEU A 119 -4.77 10.24 10.30
N LYS A 120 -3.61 9.57 10.25
CA LYS A 120 -2.33 10.14 10.67
C LYS A 120 -1.39 10.23 9.46
N LYS A 121 -0.76 11.40 9.35
CA LYS A 121 0.28 11.72 8.37
C LYS A 121 1.65 11.60 9.04
#